data_AF-A0A7V0R571-F1
#
_entry.id   AF-A0A7V0R571-F1
#
_cell.length_a   1.000
_cell.length_b   1.000
_cell.length_c   1.000
_cell.angle_alpha   90.00
_cell.angle_beta   90.00
_cell.angle_gamma   90.00
#
_symmetry.space_group_name_H-M   'P 1'
#
loop_
_entity.id
_entity.type
_entity.pdbx_description
1 polymer ?
#
loop_
_entity_poly.entity_id
_entity_poly.type
_entity_poly.pdbx_seq_one_letter_code
_entity_poly.pdbx_strand_id
1 'polypeptide(L)'
;MKKKLLQSIGLIFSLSLLIAALLVIHYELKEYDIQDIFYRLKRLQSLSLFLAVILTILSYSLMTVYDTLALRYIHHPLKYGRTAIASFISYSISNNMGLLILSGAPVRYRLYSAWGLTAVEIAKVVVFCSLSLWAGFFTLGGSVFLIEPLIIPSTVSSRFTSVRAIGIIFLLLSAGYIMLSVFRKRPLKIGKWEFPLIPLKLSLSQITVSSLDWALVGGVLYVLLPPHPGLSYPGFMGIFMLAQFLGIISNVPGGLGVFESVVIILLSPVMEPSTILGSLLAFRGIYYILPLIVSSVLLATFEIVQRKEGVKKTFRVFSRLITVLTPHVLTFTTFMGGIILLVSGATPALGSRLAWLRDFVPLPVVEISHFLGSLAGAGLIMLAQGLQRRLDAAYILTLILLGMGALFSLLKGLDYEEASILLVMFCALLASRRHFYRKASLIGQRFTPGWTAAISAVLICTAWLGIFSYKHIEYSNNLWWQFTFAGDAPRFLRATVGAVVVILVISTAKLLRPVTPEFSLPASSDLEKIHSITAESRNTSANLAFLGDKSLLFSGSGNSFIMYGVEGRSWIAMGDPIGPNEETAELAWRFREMCDRHDGWTVFYEVGTENLQVYLDL
;
A
#
# COMPACT_ATOMS: atom_id res chain seq x y z
N MET A 1 -6.07 17.39 20.38
CA MET A 1 -6.10 18.34 19.22
C MET A 1 -4.82 18.38 18.39
N LYS A 2 -3.62 18.60 18.95
CA LYS A 2 -2.36 18.78 18.18
C LYS A 2 -2.01 17.62 17.20
N LYS A 3 -2.21 16.35 17.59
CA LYS A 3 -1.96 15.19 16.70
C LYS A 3 -2.85 15.13 15.46
N LYS A 4 -4.15 15.48 15.59
CA LYS A 4 -5.08 15.52 14.45
C LYS A 4 -4.73 16.67 13.49
N LEU A 5 -4.33 17.82 14.01
CA LEU A 5 -3.93 18.98 13.22
C LEU A 5 -2.65 18.69 12.40
N LEU A 6 -1.63 18.08 13.04
CA LEU A 6 -0.40 17.66 12.37
C LEU A 6 -0.65 16.62 11.26
N GLN A 7 -1.58 15.68 11.49
CA GLN A 7 -1.97 14.70 10.46
C GLN A 7 -2.70 15.34 9.28
N SER A 8 -3.60 16.30 9.53
CA SER A 8 -4.30 17.02 8.47
C SER A 8 -3.37 17.92 7.64
N ILE A 9 -2.39 18.57 8.27
CA ILE A 9 -1.40 19.41 7.57
C ILE A 9 -0.55 18.57 6.61
N GLY A 10 -0.06 17.40 7.06
CA GLY A 10 0.68 16.49 6.19
C GLY A 10 -0.14 15.99 5.00
N LEU A 11 -1.43 15.71 5.22
CA LEU A 11 -2.35 15.29 4.17
C LEU A 11 -2.59 16.41 3.14
N ILE A 12 -2.88 17.63 3.60
CA ILE A 12 -3.09 18.81 2.74
C ILE A 12 -1.83 19.10 1.92
N PHE A 13 -0.66 19.06 2.55
CA PHE A 13 0.63 19.27 1.89
C PHE A 13 0.88 18.21 0.79
N SER A 14 0.64 16.93 1.09
CA SER A 14 0.79 15.85 0.11
C SER A 14 -0.18 15.97 -1.07
N LEU A 15 -1.44 16.37 -0.81
CA LEU A 15 -2.45 16.63 -1.85
C LEU A 15 -2.07 17.84 -2.70
N SER A 16 -1.57 18.92 -2.11
CA SER A 16 -1.11 20.09 -2.86
C SER A 16 0.08 19.78 -3.77
N LEU A 17 1.02 18.94 -3.30
CA LEU A 17 2.16 18.49 -4.11
C LEU A 17 1.72 17.58 -5.26
N LEU A 18 0.76 16.68 -5.02
CA LEU A 18 0.18 15.84 -6.07
C LEU A 18 -0.51 16.71 -7.14
N ILE A 19 -1.32 17.69 -6.72
CA ILE A 19 -1.99 18.62 -7.65
C ILE A 19 -0.94 19.42 -8.44
N ALA A 20 0.10 19.94 -7.79
CA ALA A 20 1.19 20.65 -8.47
C ALA A 20 1.91 19.75 -9.49
N ALA A 21 2.21 18.50 -9.14
CA ALA A 21 2.83 17.55 -10.06
C ALA A 21 1.91 17.23 -11.26
N LEU A 22 0.61 17.01 -11.04
CA LEU A 22 -0.36 16.82 -12.12
C LEU A 22 -0.46 18.04 -13.03
N LEU A 23 -0.40 19.25 -12.47
CA LEU A 23 -0.39 20.49 -13.25
C LEU A 23 0.87 20.60 -14.10
N VAL A 24 2.06 20.30 -13.55
CA VAL A 24 3.30 20.30 -14.32
C VAL A 24 3.23 19.30 -15.46
N ILE A 25 2.81 18.06 -15.18
CA ILE A 25 2.61 17.05 -16.21
C ILE A 25 1.59 17.52 -17.27
N HIS A 26 0.52 18.22 -16.87
CA HIS A 26 -0.47 18.77 -17.81
C HIS A 26 0.06 19.85 -18.73
N TYR A 27 0.88 20.75 -18.19
CA TYR A 27 1.47 21.82 -18.98
C TYR A 27 2.55 21.28 -19.91
N GLU A 28 3.40 20.37 -19.44
CA GLU A 28 4.46 19.74 -20.23
C GLU A 28 3.92 18.81 -21.32
N LEU A 29 2.82 18.11 -21.05
CA LEU A 29 2.22 17.19 -22.01
C LEU A 29 1.16 17.83 -22.91
N LYS A 30 0.92 19.15 -22.78
CA LYS A 30 -0.16 19.85 -23.50
C LYS A 30 -0.09 19.66 -25.02
N GLU A 31 1.09 19.40 -25.56
CA GLU A 31 1.37 19.24 -27.00
C GLU A 31 1.49 17.77 -27.48
N TYR A 32 1.37 16.77 -26.59
CA TYR A 32 1.61 15.36 -26.91
C TYR A 32 0.34 14.49 -26.80
N ASP A 33 0.14 13.57 -27.74
CA ASP A 33 -0.99 12.65 -27.75
C ASP A 33 -0.71 11.40 -26.88
N ILE A 34 -1.74 10.91 -26.16
CA ILE A 34 -1.65 9.65 -25.39
C ILE A 34 -1.41 8.45 -26.30
N GLN A 35 -1.94 8.47 -27.54
CA GLN A 35 -1.75 7.39 -28.49
C GLN A 35 -0.27 7.17 -28.81
N ASP A 36 0.51 8.25 -28.88
CA ASP A 36 1.96 8.18 -29.11
C ASP A 36 2.67 7.51 -27.94
N ILE A 37 2.26 7.76 -26.69
CA ILE A 37 2.85 7.15 -25.49
C ILE A 37 2.67 5.62 -25.53
N PHE A 38 1.45 5.14 -25.79
CA PHE A 38 1.17 3.70 -25.86
C PHE A 38 1.81 3.03 -27.07
N TYR A 39 1.87 3.73 -28.20
CA TYR A 39 2.56 3.26 -29.39
C TYR A 39 4.06 3.08 -29.13
N ARG A 40 4.70 4.04 -28.45
CA ARG A 40 6.12 3.98 -28.06
C ARG A 40 6.37 2.89 -27.02
N LEU A 41 5.47 2.71 -26.05
CA LEU A 41 5.52 1.62 -25.07
C LEU A 41 5.53 0.24 -25.75
N LYS A 42 4.67 0.03 -26.75
CA LYS A 42 4.60 -1.24 -27.50
C LYS A 42 5.80 -1.48 -28.42
N ARG A 43 6.48 -0.42 -28.84
CA ARG A 43 7.69 -0.49 -29.65
C ARG A 43 8.97 -0.64 -28.83
N LEU A 44 8.88 -0.72 -27.51
CA LEU A 44 10.03 -1.06 -26.67
C LEU A 44 10.63 -2.39 -27.12
N GLN A 45 11.94 -2.39 -27.31
CA GLN A 45 12.67 -3.56 -27.77
C GLN A 45 12.49 -4.69 -26.74
N SER A 46 12.13 -5.90 -27.19
CA SER A 46 11.92 -7.05 -26.29
C SER A 46 13.17 -7.38 -25.46
N LEU A 47 14.36 -7.13 -26.02
CA LEU A 47 15.63 -7.26 -25.29
C LEU A 47 15.72 -6.28 -24.12
N SER A 48 15.28 -5.03 -24.28
CA SER A 48 15.24 -4.04 -23.19
C SER A 48 14.31 -4.47 -22.07
N LEU A 49 13.12 -4.99 -22.41
CA LEU A 49 12.18 -5.52 -21.42
C LEU A 49 12.77 -6.72 -20.67
N PHE A 50 13.41 -7.64 -21.38
CA PHE A 50 14.05 -8.81 -20.77
C PHE A 50 15.20 -8.41 -19.83
N LEU A 51 16.07 -7.51 -20.26
CA LEU A 51 17.16 -6.96 -19.45
C LEU A 51 16.62 -6.21 -18.22
N ALA A 52 15.57 -5.41 -18.37
CA ALA A 52 14.92 -4.71 -17.26
C ALA A 52 14.38 -5.68 -16.20
N VAL A 53 13.79 -6.80 -16.61
CA VAL A 53 13.35 -7.87 -15.69
C VAL A 53 14.53 -8.52 -14.97
N ILE A 54 15.62 -8.83 -15.68
CA ILE A 54 16.84 -9.40 -15.06
C ILE A 54 17.43 -8.43 -14.03
N LEU A 55 17.59 -7.15 -14.39
CA LEU A 55 18.10 -6.12 -13.49
C LEU A 55 17.20 -5.95 -12.26
N THR A 56 15.88 -6.07 -12.43
CA THR A 56 14.92 -6.04 -11.33
C THR A 56 15.10 -7.25 -10.40
N ILE A 57 15.24 -8.46 -10.95
CA ILE A 57 15.53 -9.66 -10.14
C ILE A 57 16.84 -9.50 -9.37
N LEU A 58 17.87 -8.94 -10.00
CA LEU A 58 19.17 -8.72 -9.36
C LEU A 58 19.09 -7.66 -8.25
N SER A 59 18.38 -6.55 -8.47
CA SER A 59 18.15 -5.51 -7.44
C SER A 59 17.37 -6.07 -6.24
N TYR A 60 16.24 -6.76 -6.46
CA TYR A 60 15.50 -7.39 -5.36
C TYR A 60 16.30 -8.49 -4.65
N SER A 61 17.22 -9.16 -5.35
CA SER A 61 18.16 -10.11 -4.74
C SER A 61 19.16 -9.39 -3.83
N LEU A 62 19.74 -8.25 -4.26
CA LEU A 62 20.57 -7.41 -3.40
C LEU A 62 19.78 -6.89 -2.20
N MET A 63 18.49 -6.62 -2.36
CA MET A 63 17.66 -6.17 -1.24
C MET A 63 17.59 -7.20 -0.10
N THR A 64 17.67 -8.50 -0.41
CA THR A 64 17.77 -9.56 0.62
C THR A 64 19.09 -9.52 1.40
N VAL A 65 20.15 -9.00 0.78
CA VAL A 65 21.47 -8.85 1.40
C VAL A 65 21.44 -7.75 2.46
N TYR A 66 20.65 -6.68 2.30
CA TYR A 66 20.50 -5.63 3.33
C TYR A 66 20.08 -6.21 4.67
N ASP A 67 18.96 -6.92 4.70
CA ASP A 67 18.44 -7.50 5.94
C ASP A 67 19.39 -8.60 6.45
N THR A 68 20.11 -9.31 5.57
CA THR A 68 21.13 -10.28 5.99
C THR A 68 22.29 -9.59 6.71
N LEU A 69 22.77 -8.44 6.21
CA LEU A 69 23.78 -7.61 6.87
C LEU A 69 23.25 -7.03 8.19
N ALA A 70 21.99 -6.60 8.21
CA ALA A 70 21.34 -6.07 9.41
C ALA A 70 21.21 -7.12 10.52
N LEU A 71 20.84 -8.36 10.16
CA LEU A 71 20.75 -9.49 11.08
C LEU A 71 22.12 -9.91 11.63
N ARG A 72 23.18 -9.83 10.81
CA ARG A 72 24.56 -10.01 11.26
C ARG A 72 25.00 -8.89 12.21
N TYR A 73 24.59 -7.66 11.94
CA TYR A 73 24.89 -6.49 12.78
C TYR A 73 24.27 -6.60 14.19
N ILE A 74 23.06 -7.13 14.31
CA ILE A 74 22.43 -7.39 15.62
C ILE A 74 22.88 -8.70 16.28
N HIS A 75 23.83 -9.43 15.69
CA HIS A 75 24.32 -10.73 16.15
C HIS A 75 23.24 -11.83 16.29
N HIS A 76 22.17 -11.76 15.50
CA HIS A 76 21.07 -12.72 15.52
C HIS A 76 20.77 -13.23 14.09
N PRO A 77 21.68 -14.01 13.47
CA PRO A 77 21.54 -14.43 12.08
C PRO A 77 20.42 -15.46 11.92
N LEU A 78 19.52 -15.18 10.97
CA LEU A 78 18.50 -16.15 10.53
C LEU A 78 18.99 -16.93 9.31
N LYS A 79 18.36 -18.08 9.03
CA LYS A 79 18.58 -18.81 7.78
C LYS A 79 18.24 -17.91 6.58
N TYR A 80 19.12 -17.86 5.58
CA TYR A 80 19.01 -16.95 4.44
C TYR A 80 17.65 -17.00 3.74
N GLY A 81 17.06 -18.18 3.55
CA GLY A 81 15.73 -18.31 2.92
C GLY A 81 14.61 -17.58 3.69
N ARG A 82 14.67 -17.51 5.02
CA ARG A 82 13.70 -16.77 5.84
C ARG A 82 13.90 -15.27 5.66
N THR A 83 15.15 -14.82 5.74
CA THR A 83 15.51 -13.43 5.51
C THR A 83 15.08 -12.98 4.11
N ALA A 84 15.40 -13.75 3.08
CA ALA A 84 15.06 -13.44 1.69
C ALA A 84 13.56 -13.26 1.47
N ILE A 85 12.73 -14.15 2.00
CA ILE A 85 11.26 -14.04 1.89
C ILE A 85 10.76 -12.79 2.63
N ALA A 86 11.22 -12.54 3.86
CA ALA A 86 10.79 -11.38 4.63
C ALA A 86 11.20 -10.06 3.99
N SER A 87 12.44 -9.98 3.50
CA SER A 87 12.93 -8.81 2.78
C SER A 87 12.15 -8.60 1.49
N PHE A 88 11.99 -9.63 0.66
CA PHE A 88 11.30 -9.51 -0.62
C PHE A 88 9.87 -8.99 -0.46
N ILE A 89 9.10 -9.56 0.47
CA ILE A 89 7.73 -9.11 0.77
C ILE A 89 7.74 -7.69 1.33
N SER A 90 8.63 -7.39 2.28
CA SER A 90 8.71 -6.07 2.90
C SER A 90 9.08 -4.98 1.90
N TYR A 91 10.05 -5.23 1.02
CA TYR A 91 10.51 -4.25 0.03
C TYR A 91 9.50 -4.06 -1.10
N SER A 92 8.85 -5.13 -1.57
CA SER A 92 7.79 -5.04 -2.59
C SER A 92 6.64 -4.12 -2.13
N ILE A 93 6.27 -4.20 -0.84
CA ILE A 93 5.26 -3.31 -0.24
C ILE A 93 5.83 -1.91 -0.02
N SER A 94 7.04 -1.81 0.54
CA SER A 94 7.66 -0.53 0.89
C SER A 94 7.87 0.38 -0.33
N ASN A 95 8.34 -0.18 -1.45
CA ASN A 95 8.62 0.57 -2.68
C ASN A 95 7.35 1.21 -3.25
N ASN A 96 6.19 0.61 -3.04
CA ASN A 96 4.92 1.11 -3.55
C ASN A 96 4.26 2.18 -2.66
N MET A 97 4.53 2.21 -1.35
CA MET A 97 3.77 3.02 -0.39
C MET A 97 4.47 4.34 0.04
N GLY A 98 5.68 4.63 -0.45
CA GLY A 98 6.43 5.90 -0.30
C GLY A 98 6.91 6.29 1.10
N LEU A 99 6.21 5.91 2.18
CA LEU A 99 6.64 6.12 3.55
C LEU A 99 7.53 4.95 4.00
N LEU A 100 8.82 5.00 3.62
CA LEU A 100 9.87 3.98 3.86
C LEU A 100 9.87 3.36 5.27
N ILE A 101 9.49 4.13 6.30
CA ILE A 101 9.47 3.68 7.70
C ILE A 101 8.10 3.12 8.13
N LEU A 102 6.99 3.58 7.55
CA LEU A 102 5.64 3.24 8.02
C LEU A 102 5.01 2.04 7.29
N SER A 103 5.42 1.76 6.05
CA SER A 103 4.81 0.70 5.22
C SER A 103 5.53 -0.65 5.30
N GLY A 104 6.87 -0.67 5.25
CA GLY A 104 7.67 -1.91 5.31
C GLY A 104 7.98 -2.40 6.73
N ALA A 105 8.12 -1.50 7.70
CA ALA A 105 8.50 -1.86 9.07
C ALA A 105 7.50 -2.79 9.78
N PRO A 106 6.18 -2.64 9.64
CA PRO A 106 5.22 -3.57 10.25
C PRO A 106 5.34 -5.00 9.73
N VAL A 107 5.70 -5.18 8.44
CA VAL A 107 5.91 -6.48 7.80
C VAL A 107 7.14 -7.16 8.42
N ARG A 108 8.26 -6.43 8.51
CA ARG A 108 9.48 -6.91 9.18
C ARG A 108 9.27 -7.19 10.66
N TYR A 109 8.60 -6.28 11.38
CA TYR A 109 8.27 -6.44 12.80
C TYR A 109 7.54 -7.76 13.05
N ARG A 110 6.52 -8.05 12.23
CA ARG A 110 5.77 -9.29 12.35
C ARG A 110 6.63 -10.50 11.99
N LEU A 111 7.22 -10.55 10.79
CA LEU A 111 7.97 -11.73 10.33
C LEU A 111 9.19 -12.05 11.22
N TYR A 112 9.91 -11.03 11.68
CA TYR A 112 11.09 -11.23 12.52
C TYR A 112 10.73 -11.55 13.98
N SER A 113 9.67 -10.97 14.55
CA SER A 113 9.24 -11.31 15.92
C SER A 113 8.84 -12.77 16.07
N ALA A 114 8.17 -13.28 15.05
CA ALA A 114 7.84 -14.68 14.91
C ALA A 114 9.03 -15.64 14.78
N TRP A 115 10.17 -15.14 14.32
CA TRP A 115 11.41 -15.91 14.26
C TRP A 115 12.32 -15.64 15.46
N GLY A 116 11.76 -15.05 16.53
CA GLY A 116 12.41 -14.89 17.82
C GLY A 116 13.10 -13.55 18.05
N LEU A 117 12.96 -12.57 17.15
CA LEU A 117 13.55 -11.24 17.36
C LEU A 117 12.66 -10.36 18.24
N THR A 118 13.27 -9.63 19.15
CA THR A 118 12.62 -8.63 19.98
C THR A 118 12.24 -7.38 19.17
N ALA A 119 11.26 -6.61 19.66
CA ALA A 119 10.86 -5.34 19.05
C ALA A 119 12.05 -4.38 18.83
N VAL A 120 13.00 -4.36 19.77
CA VAL A 120 14.19 -3.52 19.75
C VAL A 120 15.17 -3.98 18.66
N GLU A 121 15.38 -5.28 18.53
CA GLU A 121 16.24 -5.84 17.45
C GLU A 121 15.68 -5.54 16.07
N ILE A 122 14.36 -5.64 15.91
CA ILE A 122 13.72 -5.35 14.62
C ILE A 122 13.79 -3.85 14.30
N ALA A 123 13.63 -2.99 15.30
CA ALA A 123 13.86 -1.56 15.12
C ALA A 123 15.30 -1.28 14.68
N LYS A 124 16.30 -1.94 15.27
CA LYS A 124 17.71 -1.85 14.83
C LYS A 124 17.89 -2.32 13.39
N VAL A 125 17.24 -3.40 12.98
CA VAL A 125 17.25 -3.87 11.57
C VAL A 125 16.66 -2.83 10.63
N VAL A 126 15.49 -2.27 10.94
CA VAL A 126 14.84 -1.25 10.12
C VAL A 126 15.68 0.02 10.00
N VAL A 127 16.29 0.47 11.10
CA VAL A 127 17.20 1.62 11.12
C VAL A 127 18.46 1.32 10.30
N PHE A 128 19.05 0.13 10.46
CA PHE A 128 20.20 -0.30 9.68
C PHE A 128 19.91 -0.29 8.18
N CYS A 129 18.81 -0.90 7.73
CA CYS A 129 18.44 -0.94 6.32
C CYS A 129 18.14 0.47 5.77
N SER A 130 17.48 1.33 6.55
CA SER A 130 17.24 2.73 6.16
C SER A 130 18.54 3.53 6.00
N LEU A 131 19.47 3.38 6.96
CA LEU A 131 20.81 3.99 6.87
C LEU A 131 21.59 3.44 5.68
N SER A 132 21.42 2.15 5.36
CA SER A 132 22.08 1.50 4.21
C SER A 132 21.67 2.17 2.91
N LEU A 133 20.37 2.32 2.70
CA LEU A 133 19.80 2.95 1.51
C LEU A 133 20.36 4.36 1.32
N TRP A 134 20.36 5.19 2.36
CA TRP A 134 20.90 6.56 2.28
C TRP A 134 22.42 6.59 2.10
N ALA A 135 23.17 5.72 2.77
CA ALA A 135 24.62 5.67 2.64
C ALA A 135 25.06 5.33 1.20
N GLY A 136 24.38 4.38 0.54
CA GLY A 136 24.63 4.10 -0.87
C GLY A 136 24.13 5.22 -1.79
N PHE A 137 22.97 5.81 -1.49
CA PHE A 137 22.43 6.93 -2.26
C PHE A 137 23.40 8.13 -2.31
N PHE A 138 23.91 8.54 -1.14
CA PHE A 138 24.87 9.65 -1.05
C PHE A 138 26.22 9.28 -1.66
N THR A 139 26.67 8.04 -1.53
CA THR A 139 27.94 7.61 -2.13
C THR A 139 27.84 7.62 -3.66
N LEU A 140 26.85 6.92 -4.22
CA LEU A 140 26.66 6.84 -5.67
C LEU A 140 26.29 8.20 -6.28
N GLY A 141 25.29 8.88 -5.73
CA GLY A 141 24.87 10.20 -6.20
C GLY A 141 25.98 11.23 -6.09
N GLY A 142 26.75 11.20 -5.00
CA GLY A 142 27.92 12.05 -4.80
C GLY A 142 29.01 11.83 -5.86
N SER A 143 29.34 10.56 -6.14
CA SER A 143 30.29 10.20 -7.20
C SER A 143 29.80 10.61 -8.59
N VAL A 144 28.54 10.33 -8.91
CA VAL A 144 27.95 10.62 -10.23
C VAL A 144 27.89 12.14 -10.49
N PHE A 145 27.45 12.94 -9.50
CA PHE A 145 27.41 14.41 -9.64
C PHE A 145 28.79 15.07 -9.77
N LEU A 146 29.87 14.38 -9.39
CA LEU A 146 31.24 14.84 -9.64
C LEU A 146 31.78 14.43 -11.00
N ILE A 147 31.46 13.21 -11.47
CA ILE A 147 31.94 12.68 -12.75
C ILE A 147 31.25 13.39 -13.90
N GLU A 148 29.91 13.54 -13.83
CA GLU A 148 29.11 14.13 -14.88
C GLU A 148 28.18 15.21 -14.28
N PRO A 149 28.74 16.42 -14.03
CA PRO A 149 28.00 17.49 -13.38
C PRO A 149 26.89 18.00 -14.30
N LEU A 150 25.65 17.63 -13.98
CA LEU A 150 24.45 18.16 -14.63
C LEU A 150 24.43 19.69 -14.55
N ILE A 151 24.27 20.33 -15.71
CA ILE A 151 24.05 21.77 -15.80
C ILE A 151 22.54 21.96 -15.65
N ILE A 152 22.13 22.58 -14.54
CA ILE A 152 20.72 22.89 -14.32
C ILE A 152 20.38 24.05 -15.27
N PRO A 153 19.33 23.92 -16.11
CA PRO A 153 18.90 25.01 -16.99
C PRO A 153 18.67 26.30 -16.20
N SER A 154 19.12 27.44 -16.73
CA SER A 154 18.99 28.76 -16.07
C SER A 154 17.55 29.16 -15.79
N THR A 155 16.56 28.48 -16.38
CA THR A 155 15.12 28.62 -16.12
C THR A 155 14.70 28.10 -14.75
N VAL A 156 15.44 27.15 -14.14
CA VAL A 156 15.08 26.51 -12.86
C VAL A 156 15.75 27.19 -11.66
N SER A 157 16.98 27.72 -11.82
CA SER A 157 17.64 28.49 -10.77
C SER A 157 18.73 29.40 -11.32
N SER A 158 18.65 30.70 -11.00
CA SER A 158 19.72 31.67 -11.28
C SER A 158 20.92 31.58 -10.33
N ARG A 159 20.83 30.78 -9.24
CA ARG A 159 21.81 30.74 -8.14
C ARG A 159 22.64 29.44 -8.09
N PHE A 160 22.20 28.37 -8.76
CA PHE A 160 22.92 27.10 -8.80
C PHE A 160 23.33 26.73 -10.23
N THR A 161 24.60 26.97 -10.57
CA THR A 161 25.15 26.70 -11.91
C THR A 161 25.44 25.21 -12.15
N SER A 162 25.58 24.40 -11.09
CA SER A 162 25.91 22.97 -11.21
C SER A 162 25.52 22.18 -9.95
N VAL A 163 25.12 20.92 -10.13
CA VAL A 163 24.84 19.96 -9.04
C VAL A 163 26.10 19.49 -8.30
N ARG A 164 27.30 19.91 -8.75
CA ARG A 164 28.59 19.50 -8.19
C ARG A 164 28.73 19.78 -6.69
N ALA A 165 28.22 20.91 -6.21
CA ALA A 165 28.23 21.25 -4.78
C ALA A 165 27.43 20.25 -3.95
N ILE A 166 26.28 19.79 -4.47
CA ILE A 166 25.47 18.75 -3.84
C ILE A 166 26.24 17.42 -3.83
N GLY A 167 26.94 17.10 -4.92
CA GLY A 167 27.81 15.93 -5.00
C GLY A 167 28.89 15.90 -3.91
N ILE A 168 29.56 17.04 -3.68
CA ILE A 168 30.55 17.18 -2.60
C ILE A 168 29.91 16.96 -1.23
N ILE A 169 28.75 17.58 -0.97
CA ILE A 169 28.03 17.42 0.31
C ILE A 169 27.68 15.94 0.54
N PHE A 170 27.19 15.24 -0.48
CA PHE A 170 26.83 13.84 -0.39
C PHE A 170 28.04 12.96 -0.07
N LEU A 171 29.18 13.18 -0.73
CA LEU A 171 30.41 12.46 -0.41
C LEU A 171 30.96 12.79 0.98
N LEU A 172 30.84 14.03 1.45
CA LEU A 172 31.22 14.40 2.81
C LEU A 172 30.35 13.69 3.86
N LEU A 173 29.05 13.53 3.61
CA LEU A 173 28.16 12.75 4.48
C LEU A 173 28.57 11.27 4.52
N SER A 174 28.83 10.66 3.36
CA SER A 174 29.30 9.27 3.29
C SER A 174 30.68 9.09 3.94
N ALA A 175 31.61 10.02 3.72
CA ALA A 175 32.93 10.02 4.34
C ALA A 175 32.83 10.19 5.86
N GLY A 176 31.97 11.09 6.33
CA GLY A 176 31.68 11.28 7.75
C GLY A 176 31.12 10.02 8.41
N TYR A 177 30.24 9.28 7.73
CA TYR A 177 29.71 8.00 8.21
C TYR A 177 30.81 6.93 8.33
N ILE A 178 31.71 6.83 7.35
CA ILE A 178 32.87 5.92 7.41
C ILE A 178 33.84 6.35 8.51
N MET A 179 34.19 7.64 8.59
CA MET A 179 35.08 8.18 9.63
C MET A 179 34.55 7.91 11.03
N LEU A 180 33.24 8.10 11.24
CA LEU A 180 32.60 7.77 12.52
C LEU A 180 32.75 6.28 12.85
N SER A 181 32.62 5.41 11.85
CA SER A 181 32.82 3.96 12.01
C SER A 181 34.29 3.58 12.31
N VAL A 182 35.26 4.41 11.92
CA VAL A 182 36.71 4.19 12.15
C VAL A 182 37.16 4.73 13.51
N PHE A 183 36.82 5.98 13.83
CA PHE A 183 37.37 6.71 14.97
C PHE A 183 36.63 6.44 16.28
N ARG A 184 35.34 6.10 16.23
CA ARG A 184 34.54 5.82 17.43
C ARG A 184 34.41 4.31 17.65
N LYS A 185 34.90 3.85 18.81
CA LYS A 185 34.73 2.46 19.29
C LYS A 185 33.67 2.32 20.40
N ARG A 186 33.05 3.44 20.83
CA ARG A 186 32.06 3.48 21.91
C ARG A 186 30.69 3.89 21.37
N PRO A 187 29.59 3.22 21.75
CA PRO A 187 28.25 3.48 21.22
C PRO A 187 27.85 4.96 21.37
N LEU A 188 27.11 5.46 20.38
CA LEU A 188 26.66 6.84 20.30
C LEU A 188 25.44 7.00 21.20
N LYS A 189 25.62 7.67 22.34
CA LYS A 189 24.51 8.01 23.24
C LYS A 189 23.91 9.35 22.80
N ILE A 190 22.70 9.32 22.25
CA ILE A 190 21.91 10.52 21.96
C ILE A 190 20.73 10.53 22.93
N GLY A 191 20.86 11.28 24.03
CA GLY A 191 19.87 11.27 25.12
C GLY A 191 19.75 9.88 25.77
N LYS A 192 18.54 9.32 25.81
CA LYS A 192 18.28 7.96 26.34
C LYS A 192 18.57 6.84 25.34
N TRP A 193 18.92 7.16 24.09
CA TRP A 193 19.08 6.20 23.02
C TRP A 193 20.56 5.85 22.84
N GLU A 194 20.87 4.56 22.90
CA GLU A 194 22.21 4.04 22.59
C GLU A 194 22.20 3.45 21.18
N PHE A 195 22.91 4.11 20.27
CA PHE A 195 23.15 3.59 18.93
C PHE A 195 24.48 2.83 18.93
N PRO A 196 24.47 1.50 18.77
CA PRO A 196 25.70 0.78 18.51
C PRO A 196 26.31 1.31 17.22
N LEU A 197 27.65 1.36 17.16
CA LEU A 197 28.34 1.74 15.93
C LEU A 197 28.46 0.54 15.01
N ILE A 198 28.32 0.79 13.71
CA ILE A 198 28.47 -0.24 12.69
C ILE A 198 29.98 -0.40 12.41
N PRO A 199 30.55 -1.61 12.56
CA PRO A 199 31.96 -1.86 12.29
C PRO A 199 32.32 -1.51 10.84
N LEU A 200 33.55 -1.03 10.61
CA LEU A 200 34.04 -0.61 9.29
C LEU A 200 33.74 -1.62 8.16
N LYS A 201 33.98 -2.92 8.40
CA LYS A 201 33.71 -3.97 7.41
C LYS A 201 32.23 -4.04 7.01
N LEU A 202 31.33 -3.88 7.98
CA LEU A 202 29.88 -3.85 7.74
C LEU A 202 29.47 -2.53 7.08
N SER A 203 30.02 -1.39 7.49
CA SER A 203 29.75 -0.08 6.87
C SER A 203 30.18 -0.04 5.40
N LEU A 204 31.35 -0.61 5.06
CA LEU A 204 31.80 -0.72 3.67
C LEU A 204 30.89 -1.67 2.87
N SER A 205 30.59 -2.85 3.41
CA SER A 205 29.68 -3.81 2.75
C SER A 205 28.30 -3.19 2.48
N GLN A 206 27.79 -2.44 3.45
CA GLN A 206 26.52 -1.72 3.39
C GLN A 206 26.54 -0.65 2.29
N ILE A 207 27.58 0.16 2.20
CA ILE A 207 27.73 1.18 1.15
C ILE A 207 27.85 0.52 -0.22
N THR A 208 28.66 -0.52 -0.36
CA THR A 208 28.87 -1.21 -1.64
C THR A 208 27.57 -1.85 -2.13
N VAL A 209 26.89 -2.63 -1.29
CA VAL A 209 25.61 -3.26 -1.65
C VAL A 209 24.57 -2.20 -1.98
N SER A 210 24.50 -1.11 -1.21
CA SER A 210 23.52 -0.06 -1.44
C SER A 210 23.77 0.76 -2.69
N SER A 211 25.02 1.08 -2.98
CA SER A 211 25.41 1.78 -4.21
C SER A 211 25.14 0.91 -5.43
N LEU A 212 25.39 -0.41 -5.33
CA LEU A 212 25.09 -1.34 -6.41
C LEU A 212 23.59 -1.49 -6.64
N ASP A 213 22.79 -1.56 -5.56
CA ASP A 213 21.33 -1.58 -5.67
C ASP A 213 20.81 -0.33 -6.39
N TRP A 214 21.18 0.87 -5.95
CA TRP A 214 20.80 2.12 -6.63
C TRP A 214 21.24 2.18 -8.08
N ALA A 215 22.44 1.67 -8.39
CA ALA A 215 22.89 1.54 -9.76
C ALA A 215 21.97 0.62 -10.56
N LEU A 216 21.62 -0.56 -10.04
CA LEU A 216 20.70 -1.48 -10.73
C LEU A 216 19.32 -0.85 -10.94
N VAL A 217 18.75 -0.16 -9.94
CA VAL A 217 17.44 0.49 -10.09
C VAL A 217 17.47 1.52 -11.23
N GLY A 218 18.49 2.39 -11.26
CA GLY A 218 18.67 3.32 -12.37
C GLY A 218 18.91 2.60 -13.70
N GLY A 219 19.66 1.50 -13.69
CA GLY A 219 19.88 0.62 -14.84
C GLY A 219 18.58 0.07 -15.43
N VAL A 220 17.59 -0.30 -14.61
CA VAL A 220 16.29 -0.78 -15.10
C VAL A 220 15.62 0.30 -15.97
N LEU A 221 15.57 1.55 -15.52
CA LEU A 221 14.97 2.63 -16.30
C LEU A 221 15.84 3.02 -17.51
N TYR A 222 17.17 3.04 -17.36
CA TYR A 222 18.09 3.34 -18.45
C TYR A 222 17.96 2.39 -19.64
N VAL A 223 17.84 1.08 -19.37
CA VAL A 223 17.70 0.07 -20.43
C VAL A 223 16.35 0.14 -21.14
N LEU A 224 15.32 0.65 -20.45
CA LEU A 224 14.00 0.87 -21.04
C LEU A 224 13.95 2.13 -21.91
N LEU A 225 14.82 3.11 -21.67
CA LEU A 225 14.96 4.26 -22.57
C LEU A 225 15.60 3.84 -23.89
N PRO A 226 15.15 4.39 -25.04
CA PRO A 226 15.80 4.14 -26.30
C PRO A 226 17.27 4.61 -26.27
N PRO A 227 18.19 3.87 -26.89
CA PRO A 227 19.59 4.27 -26.92
C PRO A 227 19.74 5.62 -27.65
N HIS A 228 20.38 6.59 -27.00
CA HIS A 228 20.65 7.90 -27.55
C HIS A 228 22.12 8.29 -27.36
N PRO A 229 22.83 8.76 -28.41
CA PRO A 229 24.27 9.06 -28.33
C PRO A 229 24.64 10.11 -27.29
N GLY A 230 23.73 11.04 -27.02
CA GLY A 230 23.90 12.12 -26.04
C GLY A 230 23.59 11.74 -24.59
N LEU A 231 23.19 10.49 -24.30
CA LEU A 231 22.82 10.05 -22.96
C LEU A 231 23.68 8.88 -22.48
N SER A 232 24.76 9.21 -21.76
CA SER A 232 25.58 8.25 -21.05
C SER A 232 24.82 7.68 -19.84
N TYR A 233 25.23 6.49 -19.38
CA TYR A 233 24.66 5.91 -18.16
C TYR A 233 24.93 6.75 -16.89
N PRO A 234 26.15 7.29 -16.65
CA PRO A 234 26.38 8.18 -15.50
C PRO A 234 25.57 9.47 -15.58
N GLY A 235 25.43 10.08 -16.76
CA GLY A 235 24.60 11.27 -16.98
C GLY A 235 23.13 10.99 -16.65
N PHE A 236 22.58 9.89 -17.15
CA PHE A 236 21.23 9.44 -16.79
C PHE A 236 21.11 9.13 -15.28
N MET A 237 22.10 8.48 -14.68
CA MET A 237 22.11 8.17 -13.26
C MET A 237 22.05 9.45 -12.41
N GLY A 238 22.68 10.54 -12.85
CA GLY A 238 22.58 11.84 -12.19
C GLY A 238 21.14 12.37 -12.20
N ILE A 239 20.46 12.32 -13.36
CA ILE A 239 19.05 12.70 -13.50
C ILE A 239 18.18 11.84 -12.58
N PHE A 240 18.38 10.53 -12.62
CA PHE A 240 17.65 9.55 -11.82
C PHE A 240 17.81 9.80 -10.31
N MET A 241 19.05 10.00 -9.84
CA MET A 241 19.33 10.30 -8.43
C MET A 241 18.68 11.61 -8.00
N LEU A 242 18.75 12.66 -8.81
CA LEU A 242 18.12 13.94 -8.48
C LEU A 242 16.58 13.81 -8.40
N ALA A 243 15.97 13.14 -9.38
CA ALA A 243 14.53 12.88 -9.39
C ALA A 243 14.10 12.05 -8.17
N GLN A 244 14.88 11.02 -7.82
CA GLN A 244 14.61 10.17 -6.67
C GLN A 244 14.75 10.92 -5.34
N PHE A 245 15.75 11.81 -5.22
CA PHE A 245 15.94 12.65 -4.04
C PHE A 245 14.72 13.54 -3.79
N LEU A 246 14.27 14.25 -4.83
CA LEU A 246 13.08 15.11 -4.77
C LEU A 246 11.81 14.30 -4.51
N GLY A 247 11.68 13.13 -5.14
CA GLY A 247 10.58 12.20 -4.91
C GLY A 247 10.50 11.75 -3.44
N ILE A 248 11.62 11.37 -2.83
CA ILE A 248 11.65 10.93 -1.42
C ILE A 248 11.34 12.08 -0.47
N ILE A 249 11.94 13.26 -0.68
CA ILE A 249 11.72 14.45 0.18
C ILE A 249 10.26 14.91 0.14
N SER A 250 9.59 14.75 -1.01
CA SER A 250 8.19 15.14 -1.17
C SER A 250 7.22 14.32 -0.29
N ASN A 251 7.65 13.18 0.25
CA ASN A 251 6.81 12.21 0.97
C ASN A 251 5.56 11.75 0.19
N VAL A 252 5.52 11.95 -1.13
CA VAL A 252 4.43 11.46 -1.97
C VAL A 252 4.54 9.93 -2.06
N PRO A 253 3.44 9.17 -1.84
CA PRO A 253 3.44 7.72 -1.99
C PRO A 253 4.02 7.28 -3.34
N GLY A 254 5.07 6.45 -3.30
CA GLY A 254 5.78 5.98 -4.50
C GLY A 254 6.57 7.05 -5.27
N GLY A 255 6.65 8.29 -4.76
CA GLY A 255 7.23 9.44 -5.48
C GLY A 255 6.44 9.83 -6.74
N LEU A 256 5.20 9.36 -6.86
CA LEU A 256 4.37 9.51 -8.06
C LEU A 256 4.17 10.98 -8.42
N GLY A 257 4.38 11.31 -9.69
CA GLY A 257 4.26 12.66 -10.23
C GLY A 257 5.55 13.46 -10.08
N VAL A 258 6.14 13.53 -8.89
CA VAL A 258 7.38 14.29 -8.64
C VAL A 258 8.57 13.67 -9.36
N PHE A 259 8.75 12.35 -9.22
CA PHE A 259 9.83 11.63 -9.89
C PHE A 259 9.70 11.75 -11.42
N GLU A 260 8.52 11.46 -11.95
CA GLU A 260 8.23 11.50 -13.38
C GLU A 260 8.45 12.90 -13.96
N SER A 261 7.97 13.94 -13.29
CA SER A 261 8.11 15.33 -13.76
C SER A 261 9.58 15.73 -13.85
N VAL A 262 10.39 15.41 -12.85
CA VAL A 262 11.82 15.76 -12.84
C VAL A 262 12.56 15.01 -13.94
N VAL A 263 12.26 13.72 -14.14
CA VAL A 263 12.86 12.91 -15.22
C VAL A 263 12.48 13.50 -16.59
N ILE A 264 11.21 13.87 -16.81
CA ILE A 264 10.74 14.46 -18.07
C ILE A 264 11.41 15.81 -18.32
N ILE A 265 11.43 16.71 -17.35
CA ILE A 265 12.03 18.05 -17.49
C ILE A 265 13.52 17.97 -17.84
N LEU A 266 14.25 17.01 -17.26
CA LEU A 266 15.69 16.89 -17.47
C LEU A 266 16.07 16.08 -18.72
N LEU A 267 15.21 15.19 -19.19
CA LEU A 267 15.44 14.39 -20.41
C LEU A 267 14.75 14.97 -21.66
N SER A 268 13.78 15.88 -21.52
CA SER A 268 13.09 16.51 -22.65
C SER A 268 14.01 17.22 -23.65
N PRO A 269 15.20 17.75 -23.28
CA PRO A 269 16.15 18.29 -24.26
C PRO A 269 16.79 17.21 -25.15
N VAL A 270 16.78 15.95 -24.72
CA VAL A 270 17.48 14.82 -25.36
C VAL A 270 16.50 13.88 -26.07
N MET A 271 15.28 13.74 -25.56
CA MET A 271 14.29 12.79 -26.05
C MET A 271 12.89 13.37 -25.97
N GLU A 272 11.99 12.89 -26.85
CA GLU A 272 10.57 13.25 -26.80
C GLU A 272 9.93 12.84 -25.45
N PRO A 273 9.20 13.74 -24.76
CA PRO A 273 8.46 13.46 -23.52
C PRO A 273 7.57 12.21 -23.57
N SER A 274 6.93 11.94 -24.72
CA SER A 274 6.09 10.75 -24.92
C SER A 274 6.87 9.43 -24.76
N THR A 275 8.12 9.42 -25.24
CA THR A 275 9.04 8.27 -25.16
C THR A 275 9.53 8.07 -23.73
N ILE A 276 9.84 9.16 -23.03
CA ILE A 276 10.26 9.14 -21.61
C ILE A 276 9.13 8.59 -20.75
N LEU A 277 7.89 9.06 -20.96
CA LEU A 277 6.71 8.56 -20.26
C LEU A 277 6.42 7.08 -20.50
N GLY A 278 6.50 6.62 -21.75
CA GLY A 278 6.35 5.20 -22.06
C GLY A 278 7.36 4.35 -21.29
N SER A 279 8.62 4.80 -21.23
CA SER A 279 9.70 4.13 -20.50
C SER A 279 9.48 4.15 -18.97
N LEU A 280 9.00 5.27 -18.43
CA LEU A 280 8.63 5.41 -17.02
C LEU A 280 7.48 4.48 -16.62
N LEU A 281 6.45 4.35 -17.47
CA LEU A 281 5.34 3.42 -17.24
C LEU A 281 5.82 1.97 -17.25
N ALA A 282 6.66 1.58 -18.22
CA ALA A 282 7.28 0.26 -18.25
C ALA A 282 8.12 -0.01 -16.99
N PHE A 283 8.90 0.98 -16.55
CA PHE A 283 9.69 0.90 -15.32
C PHE A 283 8.81 0.67 -14.09
N ARG A 284 7.69 1.39 -13.94
CA ARG A 284 6.73 1.18 -12.85
C ARG A 284 6.12 -0.23 -12.91
N GLY A 285 5.73 -0.68 -14.09
CA GLY A 285 5.20 -2.04 -14.30
C GLY A 285 6.19 -3.12 -13.86
N ILE A 286 7.43 -3.03 -14.32
CA ILE A 286 8.46 -4.06 -14.10
C ILE A 286 9.05 -3.99 -12.68
N TYR A 287 9.36 -2.81 -12.16
CA TYR A 287 10.10 -2.68 -10.89
C TYR A 287 9.21 -2.59 -9.64
N TYR A 288 7.98 -2.09 -9.78
CA TYR A 288 7.07 -1.88 -8.64
C TYR A 288 5.90 -2.87 -8.63
N ILE A 289 5.21 -3.04 -9.77
CA ILE A 289 3.98 -3.85 -9.84
C ILE A 289 4.30 -5.34 -9.93
N LEU A 290 5.23 -5.75 -10.80
CA LEU A 290 5.57 -7.16 -10.98
C LEU A 290 6.05 -7.83 -9.67
N PRO A 291 7.02 -7.28 -8.90
CA PRO A 291 7.47 -7.90 -7.64
C PRO A 291 6.35 -7.97 -6.59
N LEU A 292 5.46 -6.98 -6.57
CA LEU A 292 4.29 -6.98 -5.70
C LEU A 292 3.34 -8.14 -6.03
N ILE A 293 3.02 -8.36 -7.31
CA ILE A 293 2.20 -9.50 -7.74
C ILE A 293 2.87 -10.80 -7.32
N VAL A 294 4.17 -10.95 -7.59
CA VAL A 294 4.95 -12.14 -7.19
C VAL A 294 4.90 -12.35 -5.68
N SER A 295 5.07 -11.29 -4.88
CA SER A 295 5.00 -11.37 -3.41
C SER A 295 3.62 -11.81 -2.90
N SER A 296 2.56 -11.38 -3.59
CA SER A 296 1.17 -11.73 -3.27
C SER A 296 0.88 -13.20 -3.59
N VAL A 297 1.35 -13.68 -4.74
CA VAL A 297 1.24 -15.09 -5.15
C VAL A 297 2.06 -15.99 -4.22
N LEU A 298 3.27 -15.58 -3.84
CA LEU A 298 4.09 -16.31 -2.87
C LEU A 298 3.35 -16.45 -1.53
N LEU A 299 2.77 -15.36 -1.01
CA LEU A 299 1.97 -15.41 0.21
C LEU A 299 0.76 -16.35 0.10
N ALA A 300 0.03 -16.30 -1.01
CA ALA A 300 -1.13 -17.16 -1.24
C ALA A 300 -0.74 -18.65 -1.39
N THR A 301 0.33 -18.95 -2.14
CA THR A 301 0.82 -20.33 -2.33
C THR A 301 1.35 -20.93 -1.03
N PHE A 302 2.06 -20.16 -0.21
CA PHE A 302 2.48 -20.61 1.12
C PHE A 302 1.30 -20.96 2.03
N GLU A 303 0.16 -20.25 1.89
CA GLU A 303 -1.05 -20.57 2.62
C GLU A 303 -1.68 -21.90 2.14
N ILE A 304 -1.70 -22.14 0.83
CA ILE A 304 -2.29 -23.35 0.23
C ILE A 304 -1.47 -24.60 0.54
N VAL A 305 -0.14 -24.55 0.38
CA VAL A 305 0.75 -25.70 0.59
C VAL A 305 0.71 -26.19 2.04
N GLN A 306 0.52 -25.29 3.00
CA GLN A 306 0.38 -25.66 4.42
C GLN A 306 -0.97 -26.31 4.77
N ARG A 307 -1.97 -26.30 3.87
CA ARG A 307 -3.25 -27.02 4.06
C ARG A 307 -3.11 -28.53 3.89
N LYS A 308 -2.08 -29.01 3.19
CA LYS A 308 -1.80 -30.44 3.06
C LYS A 308 -0.90 -30.87 4.21
N GLU A 309 -1.44 -31.74 5.06
CA GLU A 309 -0.90 -32.17 6.35
C GLU A 309 0.59 -32.55 6.31
N GLY A 310 1.38 -32.07 7.29
CA GLY A 310 2.72 -32.60 7.57
C GLY A 310 3.87 -31.59 7.78
N VAL A 311 3.66 -30.27 7.70
CA VAL A 311 4.78 -29.31 7.83
C VAL A 311 5.09 -28.99 9.31
N LYS A 312 6.31 -29.38 9.73
CA LYS A 312 6.88 -29.36 11.09
C LYS A 312 6.61 -28.09 11.93
N LYS A 313 6.61 -28.27 13.27
CA LYS A 313 6.48 -27.29 14.38
C LYS A 313 7.09 -25.90 14.13
N THR A 314 8.17 -25.79 13.36
CA THR A 314 8.84 -24.51 13.06
C THR A 314 8.08 -23.60 12.08
N PHE A 315 7.09 -24.12 11.35
CA PHE A 315 6.29 -23.36 10.36
C PHE A 315 4.90 -22.94 10.87
N ARG A 316 4.44 -23.47 12.00
CA ARG A 316 3.15 -23.09 12.62
C ARG A 316 3.14 -21.64 13.15
N VAL A 317 4.32 -21.09 13.45
CA VAL A 317 4.46 -19.67 13.79
C VAL A 317 4.38 -18.81 12.52
N PHE A 318 5.01 -19.24 11.42
CA PHE A 318 4.95 -18.59 10.09
C PHE A 318 3.51 -18.51 9.54
N SER A 319 2.70 -19.54 9.77
CA SER A 319 1.29 -19.59 9.35
C SER A 319 0.42 -18.52 10.04
N ARG A 320 0.70 -18.22 11.32
CA ARG A 320 0.00 -17.19 12.10
C ARG A 320 0.33 -15.75 11.67
N LEU A 321 1.32 -15.55 10.78
CA LEU A 321 1.74 -14.23 10.28
C LEU A 321 1.32 -13.95 8.86
N ILE A 322 1.38 -14.96 8.00
CA ILE A 322 0.77 -14.90 6.66
C ILE A 322 -0.69 -14.50 6.84
N THR A 323 -1.39 -15.10 7.80
CA THR A 323 -2.79 -14.76 8.10
C THR A 323 -3.04 -13.31 8.53
N VAL A 324 -2.00 -12.58 8.96
CA VAL A 324 -2.13 -11.19 9.38
C VAL A 324 -1.67 -10.20 8.30
N LEU A 325 -0.75 -10.60 7.43
CA LEU A 325 -0.23 -9.81 6.31
C LEU A 325 -1.08 -9.95 5.03
N THR A 326 -1.66 -11.13 4.80
CA THR A 326 -2.49 -11.44 3.63
C THR A 326 -3.59 -10.39 3.40
N PRO A 327 -4.38 -9.93 4.39
CA PRO A 327 -5.39 -8.89 4.17
C PRO A 327 -4.82 -7.55 3.69
N HIS A 328 -3.62 -7.15 4.14
CA HIS A 328 -3.00 -5.88 3.71
C HIS A 328 -2.47 -5.97 2.27
N VAL A 329 -1.85 -7.09 1.92
CA VAL A 329 -1.36 -7.32 0.56
C VAL A 329 -2.52 -7.44 -0.42
N LEU A 330 -3.58 -8.17 -0.05
CA LEU A 330 -4.81 -8.26 -0.84
C LEU A 330 -5.53 -6.92 -0.96
N THR A 331 -5.55 -6.11 0.11
CA THR A 331 -6.07 -4.73 0.06
C THR A 331 -5.32 -3.90 -0.98
N PHE A 332 -3.99 -3.90 -0.92
CA PHE A 332 -3.17 -3.07 -1.79
C PHE A 332 -3.25 -3.52 -3.25
N THR A 333 -3.16 -4.82 -3.50
CA THR A 333 -3.34 -5.37 -4.85
C THR A 333 -4.74 -5.07 -5.38
N THR A 334 -5.80 -5.27 -4.58
CA THR A 334 -7.19 -4.92 -4.97
C THR A 334 -7.33 -3.44 -5.33
N PHE A 335 -6.73 -2.56 -4.53
CA PHE A 335 -6.72 -1.12 -4.82
C PHE A 335 -6.01 -0.83 -6.15
N MET A 336 -4.87 -1.47 -6.41
CA MET A 336 -4.14 -1.33 -7.66
C MET A 336 -4.92 -1.88 -8.86
N GLY A 337 -5.57 -3.04 -8.72
CA GLY A 337 -6.45 -3.59 -9.77
C GLY A 337 -7.60 -2.64 -10.11
N GLY A 338 -8.13 -1.95 -9.11
CA GLY A 338 -9.12 -0.90 -9.33
C GLY A 338 -8.57 0.32 -10.09
N ILE A 339 -7.34 0.76 -9.78
CA ILE A 339 -6.64 1.80 -10.55
C ILE A 339 -6.42 1.36 -12.00
N ILE A 340 -5.96 0.12 -12.22
CA ILE A 340 -5.72 -0.43 -13.56
C ILE A 340 -7.00 -0.37 -14.40
N LEU A 341 -8.14 -0.81 -13.84
CA LEU A 341 -9.44 -0.75 -14.53
C LEU A 341 -9.92 0.68 -14.81
N LEU A 342 -9.71 1.62 -13.88
CA LEU A 342 -10.07 3.02 -14.09
C LEU A 342 -9.19 3.70 -15.16
N VAL A 343 -7.88 3.45 -15.13
CA VAL A 343 -6.93 4.00 -16.12
C VAL A 343 -7.16 3.36 -17.50
N SER A 344 -7.42 2.05 -17.55
CA SER A 344 -7.85 1.37 -18.77
C SER A 344 -9.11 2.01 -19.34
N GLY A 345 -10.10 2.31 -18.49
CA GLY A 345 -11.30 3.06 -18.88
C GLY A 345 -11.02 4.48 -19.37
N ALA A 346 -9.91 5.10 -18.96
CA ALA A 346 -9.57 6.45 -19.36
C ALA A 346 -8.75 6.53 -20.66
N THR A 347 -8.29 5.38 -21.18
CA THR A 347 -7.39 5.32 -22.35
C THR A 347 -8.08 4.74 -23.58
N PRO A 348 -7.85 5.32 -24.77
CA PRO A 348 -8.48 4.88 -26.01
C PRO A 348 -8.00 3.47 -26.38
N ALA A 349 -8.93 2.64 -26.83
CA ALA A 349 -8.64 1.25 -27.17
C ALA A 349 -7.93 1.16 -28.53
N LEU A 350 -6.91 0.31 -28.64
CA LEU A 350 -6.11 0.19 -29.86
C LEU A 350 -6.93 -0.41 -31.01
N GLY A 351 -6.99 0.29 -32.14
CA GLY A 351 -7.79 -0.09 -33.31
C GLY A 351 -7.51 -1.48 -33.90
N SER A 352 -6.30 -2.03 -33.73
CA SER A 352 -5.95 -3.37 -34.22
C SER A 352 -6.61 -4.51 -33.44
N ARG A 353 -6.84 -4.34 -32.13
CA ARG A 353 -7.58 -5.33 -31.31
C ARG A 353 -9.09 -5.21 -31.51
N LEU A 354 -9.58 -3.97 -31.71
CA LEU A 354 -10.96 -3.67 -32.04
C LEU A 354 -11.43 -4.24 -33.38
N ALA A 355 -10.54 -4.31 -34.38
CA ALA A 355 -10.86 -4.87 -35.70
C ALA A 355 -11.22 -6.36 -35.62
N TRP A 356 -10.49 -7.15 -34.82
CA TRP A 356 -10.81 -8.57 -34.56
C TRP A 356 -12.08 -8.74 -33.73
N LEU A 357 -12.33 -7.82 -32.80
CA LEU A 357 -13.51 -7.86 -31.95
C LEU A 357 -14.81 -7.53 -32.71
N ARG A 358 -14.70 -6.70 -33.76
CA ARG A 358 -15.82 -6.23 -34.60
C ARG A 358 -16.61 -7.37 -35.23
N ASP A 359 -15.95 -8.50 -35.50
CA ASP A 359 -16.55 -9.66 -36.17
C ASP A 359 -17.27 -10.61 -35.20
N PHE A 360 -16.99 -10.52 -33.89
CA PHE A 360 -17.51 -11.45 -32.88
C PHE A 360 -18.37 -10.82 -31.78
N VAL A 361 -18.17 -9.54 -31.46
CA VAL A 361 -18.81 -8.87 -30.32
C VAL A 361 -19.62 -7.65 -30.78
N PRO A 362 -20.94 -7.61 -30.53
CA PRO A 362 -21.76 -6.45 -30.86
C PRO A 362 -21.29 -5.16 -30.16
N LEU A 363 -21.34 -4.04 -30.87
CA LEU A 363 -21.03 -2.69 -30.36
C LEU A 363 -21.55 -2.37 -28.96
N PRO A 364 -22.85 -2.62 -28.65
CA PRO A 364 -23.39 -2.28 -27.34
C PRO A 364 -22.68 -3.04 -26.22
N VAL A 365 -22.26 -4.28 -26.47
CA VAL A 365 -21.54 -5.11 -25.50
C VAL A 365 -20.16 -4.51 -25.19
N VAL A 366 -19.47 -3.97 -26.19
CA VAL A 366 -18.16 -3.31 -26.01
C VAL A 366 -18.31 -2.03 -25.18
N GLU A 367 -19.28 -1.17 -25.50
CA GLU A 367 -19.51 0.07 -24.74
C GLU A 367 -19.96 -0.19 -23.30
N ILE A 368 -20.85 -1.16 -23.11
CA ILE A 368 -21.34 -1.55 -21.79
C ILE A 368 -20.19 -2.16 -20.97
N SER A 369 -19.37 -3.03 -21.57
CA SER A 369 -18.20 -3.62 -20.89
C SER A 369 -17.21 -2.55 -20.46
N HIS A 370 -17.00 -1.52 -21.28
CA HIS A 370 -16.14 -0.40 -20.93
C HIS A 370 -16.67 0.41 -19.73
N PHE A 371 -17.97 0.69 -19.70
CA PHE A 371 -18.63 1.37 -18.58
C PHE A 371 -18.58 0.52 -17.30
N LEU A 372 -18.94 -0.76 -17.41
CA LEU A 372 -18.97 -1.70 -16.29
C LEU A 372 -17.57 -2.02 -15.76
N GLY A 373 -16.55 -2.01 -16.60
CA GLY A 373 -15.15 -2.16 -16.21
C GLY A 373 -14.67 -1.01 -15.30
N SER A 374 -14.97 0.23 -15.67
CA SER A 374 -14.68 1.40 -14.82
C SER A 374 -15.45 1.35 -13.49
N LEU A 375 -16.72 0.94 -13.54
CA LEU A 375 -17.54 0.76 -12.35
C LEU A 375 -16.98 -0.32 -11.41
N ALA A 376 -16.54 -1.44 -11.97
CA ALA A 376 -15.84 -2.49 -11.24
C ALA A 376 -14.54 -1.94 -10.62
N GLY A 377 -13.76 -1.15 -11.37
CA GLY A 377 -12.55 -0.49 -10.89
C GLY A 377 -12.80 0.41 -9.67
N ALA A 378 -13.78 1.31 -9.76
CA ALA A 378 -14.19 2.16 -8.64
C ALA A 378 -14.67 1.32 -7.43
N GLY A 379 -15.45 0.27 -7.68
CA GLY A 379 -15.89 -0.66 -6.65
C GLY A 379 -14.73 -1.36 -5.93
N LEU A 380 -13.71 -1.84 -6.66
CA LEU A 380 -12.52 -2.47 -6.09
C LEU A 380 -11.73 -1.51 -5.19
N ILE A 381 -11.55 -0.25 -5.62
CA ILE A 381 -10.88 0.79 -4.82
C ILE A 381 -11.62 0.99 -3.49
N MET A 382 -12.95 1.06 -3.52
CA MET A 382 -13.75 1.25 -2.31
C MET A 382 -13.72 0.03 -1.40
N LEU A 383 -13.79 -1.17 -1.97
CA LEU A 383 -13.80 -2.43 -1.21
C LEU A 383 -12.43 -2.78 -0.62
N ALA A 384 -11.33 -2.24 -1.17
CA ALA A 384 -9.98 -2.43 -0.66
C ALA A 384 -9.90 -2.13 0.85
N GLN A 385 -10.52 -1.05 1.32
CA GLN A 385 -10.57 -0.76 2.77
C GLN A 385 -11.38 -1.82 3.56
N GLY A 386 -12.44 -2.36 2.96
CA GLY A 386 -13.23 -3.45 3.54
C GLY A 386 -12.43 -4.74 3.71
N LEU A 387 -11.58 -5.08 2.74
CA LEU A 387 -10.62 -6.19 2.86
C LEU A 387 -9.62 -5.94 3.98
N GLN A 388 -9.10 -4.71 4.12
CA GLN A 388 -8.16 -4.35 5.19
C GLN A 388 -8.74 -4.64 6.58
N ARG A 389 -10.07 -4.46 6.70
CA ARG A 389 -10.84 -4.68 7.93
C ARG A 389 -11.43 -6.08 8.05
N ARG A 390 -11.06 -6.99 7.14
CA ARG A 390 -11.42 -8.42 7.14
C ARG A 390 -12.92 -8.72 7.02
N LEU A 391 -13.66 -7.88 6.29
CA LEU A 391 -15.10 -8.03 6.14
C LEU A 391 -15.45 -9.13 5.13
N ASP A 392 -16.38 -10.02 5.50
CA ASP A 392 -16.84 -11.12 4.63
C ASP A 392 -17.57 -10.58 3.38
N ALA A 393 -18.44 -9.58 3.57
CA ALA A 393 -19.13 -8.94 2.45
C ALA A 393 -18.15 -8.23 1.48
N ALA A 394 -17.05 -7.66 1.98
CA ALA A 394 -16.03 -7.07 1.12
C ALA A 394 -15.35 -8.14 0.26
N TYR A 395 -15.02 -9.28 0.86
CA TYR A 395 -14.38 -10.40 0.18
C TYR A 395 -15.21 -10.93 -1.00
N ILE A 396 -16.50 -11.21 -0.78
CA ILE A 396 -17.39 -11.73 -1.83
C ILE A 396 -17.53 -10.72 -2.97
N LEU A 397 -17.81 -9.46 -2.64
CA LEU A 397 -17.98 -8.41 -3.63
C LEU A 397 -16.69 -8.17 -4.43
N THR A 398 -15.53 -8.22 -3.80
CA THR A 398 -14.25 -8.09 -4.51
C THR A 398 -14.01 -9.26 -5.44
N LEU A 399 -14.31 -10.51 -5.06
CA LEU A 399 -14.20 -11.64 -5.98
C LEU A 399 -15.09 -11.47 -7.20
N ILE A 400 -16.35 -11.06 -6.98
CA ILE A 400 -17.30 -10.79 -8.07
C ILE A 400 -16.76 -9.70 -8.99
N LEU A 401 -16.30 -8.56 -8.43
CA LEU A 401 -15.77 -7.46 -9.23
C LEU A 401 -14.46 -7.79 -9.94
N LEU A 402 -13.57 -8.61 -9.35
CA LEU A 402 -12.34 -9.06 -10.03
C LEU A 402 -12.67 -10.00 -11.20
N GLY A 403 -13.60 -10.94 -11.00
CA GLY A 403 -14.05 -11.85 -12.05
C GLY A 403 -14.77 -11.12 -13.19
N MET A 404 -15.71 -10.22 -12.85
CA MET A 404 -16.39 -9.38 -13.83
C MET A 404 -15.42 -8.41 -14.52
N GLY A 405 -14.48 -7.81 -13.78
CA GLY A 405 -13.46 -6.93 -14.35
C GLY A 405 -12.58 -7.66 -15.37
N ALA A 406 -12.13 -8.88 -15.07
CA ALA A 406 -11.38 -9.70 -16.02
C ALA A 406 -12.20 -10.02 -17.28
N LEU A 407 -13.49 -10.34 -17.11
CA LEU A 407 -14.41 -10.57 -18.25
C LEU A 407 -14.60 -9.29 -19.08
N PHE A 408 -14.82 -8.14 -18.44
CA PHE A 408 -15.02 -6.87 -19.13
C PHE A 408 -13.77 -6.38 -19.86
N SER A 409 -12.56 -6.59 -19.31
CA SER A 409 -11.30 -6.30 -20.02
C SER A 409 -11.15 -7.13 -21.30
N LEU A 410 -11.59 -8.40 -21.30
CA LEU A 410 -11.61 -9.23 -22.51
C LEU A 410 -12.66 -8.76 -23.52
N LEU A 411 -13.87 -8.42 -23.06
CA LEU A 411 -14.99 -8.00 -23.91
C LEU A 411 -14.86 -6.57 -24.46
N LYS A 412 -14.08 -5.70 -23.81
CA LYS A 412 -13.87 -4.32 -24.26
C LYS A 412 -12.85 -4.22 -25.41
N GLY A 413 -11.76 -5.00 -25.35
CA GLY A 413 -10.63 -4.79 -26.25
C GLY A 413 -9.66 -5.96 -26.37
N LEU A 414 -10.05 -7.17 -25.92
CA LEU A 414 -9.15 -8.32 -25.76
C LEU A 414 -7.88 -7.97 -24.98
N ASP A 415 -8.02 -7.18 -23.92
CA ASP A 415 -6.90 -6.79 -23.07
C ASP A 415 -6.55 -7.93 -22.10
N TYR A 416 -5.95 -8.98 -22.67
CA TYR A 416 -5.54 -10.19 -21.95
C TYR A 416 -4.51 -9.89 -20.85
N GLU A 417 -3.73 -8.82 -20.99
CA GLU A 417 -2.78 -8.34 -20.00
C GLU A 417 -3.52 -7.97 -18.70
N GLU A 418 -4.52 -7.10 -18.79
CA GLU A 418 -5.35 -6.69 -17.64
C GLU A 418 -6.12 -7.86 -17.06
N ALA A 419 -6.76 -8.67 -17.92
CA ALA A 419 -7.53 -9.83 -17.50
C ALA A 419 -6.65 -10.84 -16.76
N SER A 420 -5.42 -11.07 -17.21
CA SER A 420 -4.49 -11.99 -16.54
C SER A 420 -4.09 -11.49 -15.15
N ILE A 421 -3.83 -10.19 -14.98
CA ILE A 421 -3.50 -9.59 -13.68
C ILE A 421 -4.67 -9.73 -12.72
N LEU A 422 -5.89 -9.39 -13.16
CA LEU A 422 -7.10 -9.50 -12.36
C LEU A 422 -7.40 -10.95 -11.96
N LEU A 423 -7.13 -11.92 -12.85
CA LEU A 423 -7.34 -13.34 -12.59
C LEU A 423 -6.32 -13.89 -11.57
N VAL A 424 -5.05 -13.47 -11.65
CA VAL A 424 -4.03 -13.79 -10.64
C VAL A 424 -4.45 -13.25 -9.27
N MET A 425 -4.94 -12.01 -9.22
CA MET A 425 -5.46 -11.41 -7.99
C MET A 425 -6.70 -12.13 -7.46
N PHE A 426 -7.63 -12.53 -8.35
CA PHE A 426 -8.80 -13.33 -8.03
C PHE A 426 -8.39 -14.66 -7.38
N CYS A 427 -7.45 -15.38 -7.97
CA CYS A 427 -6.95 -16.65 -7.42
C CYS A 427 -6.27 -16.46 -6.04
N ALA A 428 -5.46 -15.40 -5.88
CA ALA A 428 -4.81 -15.08 -4.60
C ALA A 428 -5.85 -14.76 -3.51
N LEU A 429 -6.91 -14.01 -3.86
CA LEU A 429 -7.99 -13.69 -2.94
C LEU A 429 -8.81 -14.93 -2.60
N LEU A 430 -9.17 -15.76 -3.60
CA LEU A 430 -9.95 -16.99 -3.43
C LEU A 430 -9.27 -17.96 -2.45
N ALA A 431 -7.95 -18.08 -2.56
CA ALA A 431 -7.14 -18.88 -1.64
C ALA A 431 -7.27 -18.42 -0.18
N SER A 432 -7.54 -17.14 0.06
CA SER A 432 -7.44 -16.47 1.36
C SER A 432 -8.76 -16.33 2.13
N ARG A 433 -9.84 -17.05 1.73
CA ARG A 433 -11.21 -16.93 2.28
C ARG A 433 -11.29 -16.88 3.81
N ARG A 434 -10.51 -17.69 4.51
CA ARG A 434 -10.58 -17.86 5.97
C ARG A 434 -10.19 -16.60 6.75
N HIS A 435 -9.55 -15.62 6.11
CA HIS A 435 -9.17 -14.35 6.74
C HIS A 435 -10.31 -13.36 6.90
N PHE A 436 -11.40 -13.54 6.16
CA PHE A 436 -12.49 -12.58 6.05
C PHE A 436 -13.74 -13.08 6.77
N TYR A 437 -13.61 -13.34 8.08
CA TYR A 437 -14.70 -13.90 8.90
C TYR A 437 -15.61 -12.83 9.52
N ARG A 438 -15.26 -11.55 9.43
CA ARG A 438 -15.95 -10.48 10.16
C ARG A 438 -17.26 -10.10 9.47
N LYS A 439 -18.37 -10.44 10.12
CA LYS A 439 -19.73 -10.06 9.72
C LYS A 439 -20.05 -8.65 10.20
N ALA A 440 -19.64 -7.63 9.44
CA ALA A 440 -20.02 -6.25 9.69
C ALA A 440 -20.46 -5.55 8.40
N SER A 441 -21.39 -4.60 8.54
CA SER A 441 -21.92 -3.85 7.39
C SER A 441 -20.85 -2.99 6.73
N LEU A 442 -20.71 -3.09 5.41
CA LEU A 442 -19.83 -2.27 4.56
C LEU A 442 -20.19 -0.78 4.61
N ILE A 443 -21.48 -0.49 4.72
CA ILE A 443 -22.03 0.87 4.77
C ILE A 443 -21.80 1.47 6.17
N GLY A 444 -21.67 0.64 7.20
CA GLY A 444 -21.53 1.09 8.58
C GLY A 444 -20.18 1.67 8.98
N GLN A 445 -19.25 1.86 8.05
CA GLN A 445 -17.85 2.15 8.38
C GLN A 445 -17.40 3.53 7.91
N ARG A 446 -16.82 4.30 8.84
CA ARG A 446 -16.18 5.59 8.55
C ARG A 446 -14.88 5.37 7.80
N PHE A 447 -14.71 6.05 6.66
CA PHE A 447 -13.41 6.10 5.98
C PHE A 447 -12.40 6.83 6.87
N THR A 448 -11.18 6.31 6.96
CA THR A 448 -10.11 7.08 7.58
C THR A 448 -9.72 8.24 6.65
N PRO A 449 -9.26 9.39 7.18
CA PRO A 449 -8.86 10.54 6.36
C PRO A 449 -7.80 10.21 5.29
N GLY A 450 -6.92 9.25 5.57
CA GLY A 450 -5.94 8.77 4.59
C GLY A 450 -6.55 8.03 3.41
N TRP A 451 -7.59 7.21 3.65
CA TRP A 451 -8.28 6.48 2.59
C TRP A 451 -9.14 7.42 1.73
N THR A 452 -9.81 8.41 2.33
CA THR A 452 -10.53 9.42 1.54
C THR A 452 -9.58 10.19 0.64
N ALA A 453 -8.40 10.58 1.13
CA ALA A 453 -7.39 11.26 0.30
C ALA A 453 -6.88 10.37 -0.83
N ALA A 454 -6.59 9.09 -0.57
CA ALA A 454 -6.12 8.16 -1.59
C ALA A 454 -7.17 7.93 -2.68
N ILE A 455 -8.44 7.74 -2.32
CA ILE A 455 -9.54 7.57 -3.27
C ILE A 455 -9.73 8.85 -4.10
N SER A 456 -9.78 10.02 -3.44
CA SER A 456 -9.89 11.31 -4.13
C SER A 456 -8.73 11.57 -5.08
N ALA A 457 -7.50 11.25 -4.66
CA ALA A 457 -6.30 11.37 -5.49
C ALA A 457 -6.42 10.51 -6.76
N VAL A 458 -6.80 9.23 -6.63
CA VAL A 458 -6.97 8.35 -7.79
C VAL A 458 -8.07 8.87 -8.73
N LEU A 459 -9.20 9.33 -8.20
CA LEU A 459 -10.27 9.89 -9.03
C LEU A 459 -9.84 11.15 -9.76
N ILE A 460 -9.17 12.07 -9.07
CA ILE A 460 -8.63 13.30 -9.68
C ILE A 460 -7.62 12.95 -10.77
N CYS A 461 -6.69 12.03 -10.49
CA CYS A 461 -5.71 11.57 -11.48
C CYS A 461 -6.39 10.91 -12.69
N THR A 462 -7.41 10.07 -12.47
CA THR A 462 -8.13 9.36 -13.55
C THR A 462 -8.95 10.34 -14.39
N ALA A 463 -9.68 11.26 -13.74
CA ALA A 463 -10.44 12.30 -14.41
C ALA A 463 -9.53 13.20 -15.24
N TRP A 464 -8.42 13.63 -14.65
CA TRP A 464 -7.38 14.40 -15.33
C TRP A 464 -6.79 13.62 -16.52
N LEU A 465 -6.49 12.33 -16.35
CA LEU A 465 -5.91 11.49 -17.40
C LEU A 465 -6.86 11.34 -18.58
N GLY A 466 -8.16 11.15 -18.35
CA GLY A 466 -9.10 11.06 -19.47
C GLY A 466 -9.40 12.41 -20.13
N ILE A 467 -9.47 13.51 -19.38
CA ILE A 467 -9.53 14.86 -19.98
C ILE A 467 -8.30 15.11 -20.86
N PHE A 468 -7.13 14.70 -20.38
CA PHE A 468 -5.89 14.77 -21.13
C PHE A 468 -5.93 13.87 -22.38
N SER A 469 -6.45 12.64 -22.25
CA SER A 469 -6.53 11.66 -23.33
C SER A 469 -7.43 12.06 -24.50
N TYR A 470 -8.48 12.84 -24.25
CA TYR A 470 -9.48 13.21 -25.26
C TYR A 470 -9.43 14.69 -25.64
N LYS A 471 -8.33 15.38 -25.32
CA LYS A 471 -8.16 16.83 -25.56
C LYS A 471 -8.20 17.24 -27.03
N HIS A 472 -7.87 16.33 -27.94
CA HIS A 472 -7.82 16.58 -29.39
C HIS A 472 -9.12 16.23 -30.13
N ILE A 473 -10.16 15.78 -29.43
CA ILE A 473 -11.46 15.44 -30.02
C ILE A 473 -12.45 16.58 -29.75
N GLU A 474 -13.08 17.13 -30.79
CA GLU A 474 -14.14 18.14 -30.63
C GLU A 474 -15.32 17.56 -29.84
N TYR A 475 -15.56 18.14 -28.66
CA TYR A 475 -16.71 17.81 -27.82
C TYR A 475 -18.00 18.33 -28.50
N SER A 476 -18.67 17.48 -29.28
CA SER A 476 -19.98 17.80 -29.83
C SER A 476 -21.12 17.39 -28.88
N ASN A 477 -22.14 18.23 -28.71
CA ASN A 477 -23.25 17.99 -27.77
C ASN A 477 -24.13 16.76 -28.11
N ASN A 478 -23.91 16.08 -29.24
CA ASN A 478 -24.65 14.88 -29.67
C ASN A 478 -24.13 13.56 -29.06
N LEU A 479 -23.08 13.61 -28.22
CA LEU A 479 -22.27 12.45 -27.82
C LEU A 479 -22.85 11.57 -26.68
N TRP A 480 -23.91 11.97 -25.97
CA TRP A 480 -24.36 11.23 -24.77
C TRP A 480 -25.21 9.98 -25.07
N TRP A 481 -25.88 9.94 -26.22
CA TRP A 481 -26.87 8.90 -26.56
C TRP A 481 -26.57 8.10 -27.83
N GLN A 482 -25.54 8.46 -28.61
CA GLN A 482 -25.15 7.74 -29.82
C GLN A 482 -23.97 6.78 -29.55
N PHE A 483 -24.24 5.48 -29.69
CA PHE A 483 -23.24 4.42 -29.64
C PHE A 483 -22.47 4.40 -30.97
N THR A 484 -21.17 4.71 -30.95
CA THR A 484 -20.34 4.76 -32.18
C THR A 484 -19.00 4.10 -31.93
N PHE A 485 -18.51 3.28 -32.88
CA PHE A 485 -17.25 2.53 -32.75
C PHE A 485 -16.03 3.43 -32.46
N ALA A 486 -16.04 4.70 -32.86
CA ALA A 486 -14.96 5.67 -32.69
C ALA A 486 -15.19 6.68 -31.53
N GLY A 487 -16.26 6.52 -30.75
CA GLY A 487 -16.67 7.47 -29.70
C GLY A 487 -16.06 7.20 -28.32
N ASP A 488 -14.74 7.13 -28.20
CA ASP A 488 -14.07 6.80 -26.94
C ASP A 488 -14.24 7.89 -25.85
N ALA A 489 -14.33 9.16 -26.25
CA ALA A 489 -14.55 10.30 -25.34
C ALA A 489 -15.90 10.25 -24.57
N PRO A 490 -17.08 10.07 -25.22
CA PRO A 490 -18.33 9.91 -24.47
C PRO A 490 -18.44 8.63 -23.65
N ARG A 491 -17.72 7.57 -24.00
CA ARG A 491 -17.66 6.34 -23.19
C ARG A 491 -16.94 6.61 -21.87
N PHE A 492 -15.81 7.32 -21.92
CA PHE A 492 -15.08 7.75 -20.73
C PHE A 492 -15.88 8.71 -19.84
N LEU A 493 -16.57 9.71 -20.42
CA LEU A 493 -17.42 10.64 -19.66
C LEU A 493 -18.54 9.90 -18.92
N ARG A 494 -19.24 8.98 -19.60
CA ARG A 494 -20.27 8.14 -18.98
C ARG A 494 -19.69 7.29 -17.86
N ALA A 495 -18.55 6.64 -18.09
CA ALA A 495 -17.86 5.82 -17.09
C ALA A 495 -17.38 6.62 -15.86
N THR A 496 -16.89 7.85 -16.06
CA THR A 496 -16.44 8.73 -14.99
C THR A 496 -17.62 9.26 -14.18
N VAL A 497 -18.70 9.68 -14.84
CA VAL A 497 -19.95 10.08 -14.18
C VAL A 497 -20.54 8.90 -13.40
N GLY A 498 -20.57 7.70 -13.96
CA GLY A 498 -21.01 6.50 -13.27
C GLY A 498 -20.20 6.20 -12.01
N ALA A 499 -18.88 6.26 -12.09
CA ALA A 499 -17.99 6.08 -10.93
C ALA A 499 -18.21 7.16 -9.86
N VAL A 500 -18.33 8.43 -10.27
CA VAL A 500 -18.61 9.56 -9.35
C VAL A 500 -19.97 9.39 -8.70
N VAL A 501 -21.01 9.04 -9.44
CA VAL A 501 -22.37 8.83 -8.93
C VAL A 501 -22.39 7.69 -7.92
N VAL A 502 -21.73 6.56 -8.18
CA VAL A 502 -21.68 5.44 -7.22
C VAL A 502 -20.96 5.86 -5.93
N ILE A 503 -19.87 6.60 -6.04
CA ILE A 503 -19.15 7.12 -4.88
C ILE A 503 -19.99 8.12 -4.11
N LEU A 504 -20.73 8.99 -4.80
CA LEU A 504 -21.57 10.01 -4.21
C LEU A 504 -22.78 9.37 -3.53
N VAL A 505 -23.46 8.41 -4.18
CA VAL A 505 -24.55 7.61 -3.59
C VAL A 505 -24.08 6.88 -2.33
N ILE A 506 -22.91 6.24 -2.36
CA ILE A 506 -22.36 5.54 -1.18
C ILE A 506 -21.96 6.55 -0.09
N SER A 507 -21.38 7.69 -0.45
CA SER A 507 -21.01 8.74 0.50
C SER A 507 -22.24 9.35 1.18
N THR A 508 -23.29 9.62 0.43
CA THR A 508 -24.56 10.16 0.92
C THR A 508 -25.32 9.11 1.75
N ALA A 509 -25.39 7.86 1.30
CA ALA A 509 -25.97 6.75 2.08
C ALA A 509 -25.23 6.52 3.42
N LYS A 510 -23.93 6.82 3.46
CA LYS A 510 -23.14 6.81 4.70
C LYS A 510 -23.38 8.05 5.57
N LEU A 511 -23.60 9.22 4.97
CA LEU A 511 -23.89 10.47 5.68
C LEU A 511 -25.27 10.43 6.35
N LEU A 512 -26.25 9.82 5.67
CA LEU A 512 -27.63 9.65 6.12
C LEU A 512 -27.82 8.46 7.07
N ARG A 513 -26.73 7.85 7.54
CA ARG A 513 -26.81 6.65 8.36
C ARG A 513 -27.39 6.97 9.75
N PRO A 514 -28.31 6.13 10.26
CA PRO A 514 -28.72 6.18 11.66
C PRO A 514 -27.52 6.07 12.60
N VAL A 515 -27.50 6.91 13.63
CA VAL A 515 -26.50 6.91 14.70
C VAL A 515 -26.54 5.56 15.43
N THR A 516 -25.39 5.14 15.98
CA THR A 516 -25.18 3.92 16.78
C THR A 516 -26.29 3.67 17.81
N PRO A 517 -26.61 2.40 18.14
CA PRO A 517 -27.61 2.10 19.16
C PRO A 517 -27.30 2.85 20.45
N GLU A 518 -28.32 3.50 21.02
CA GLU A 518 -28.22 4.15 22.32
C GLU A 518 -27.79 3.12 23.37
N PHE A 519 -26.72 3.44 24.08
CA PHE A 519 -26.29 2.69 25.25
C PHE A 519 -27.33 2.92 26.35
N SER A 520 -28.15 1.90 26.62
CA SER A 520 -29.08 1.95 27.74
C SER A 520 -28.31 1.65 29.03
N LEU A 521 -28.45 2.56 29.99
CA LEU A 521 -28.11 2.26 31.38
C LEU A 521 -29.04 1.15 31.89
N PRO A 522 -28.63 0.39 32.93
CA PRO A 522 -29.45 -0.69 33.47
C PRO A 522 -30.84 -0.17 33.82
N ALA A 523 -31.88 -0.87 33.38
CA ALA A 523 -33.22 -0.53 33.81
C ALA A 523 -33.39 -0.87 35.30
N SER A 524 -34.32 -0.24 36.00
CA SER A 524 -34.65 -0.59 37.39
C SER A 524 -35.06 -2.05 37.54
N SER A 525 -35.57 -2.70 36.48
CA SER A 525 -35.87 -4.13 36.43
C SER A 525 -34.63 -5.04 36.47
N ASP A 526 -33.45 -4.52 36.10
CA ASP A 526 -32.21 -5.30 36.08
C ASP A 526 -31.54 -5.37 37.47
N LEU A 527 -31.92 -4.49 38.40
CA LEU A 527 -31.36 -4.42 39.76
C LEU A 527 -31.58 -5.70 40.57
N GLU A 528 -32.75 -6.36 40.42
CA GLU A 528 -33.03 -7.63 41.11
C GLU A 528 -32.09 -8.75 40.59
N LYS A 529 -31.85 -8.80 39.28
CA LYS A 529 -30.93 -9.76 38.67
C LYS A 529 -29.49 -9.49 39.09
N ILE A 530 -29.05 -8.23 39.04
CA ILE A 530 -27.73 -7.82 39.53
C ILE A 530 -27.57 -8.24 40.98
N HIS A 531 -28.58 -8.02 41.82
CA HIS A 531 -28.51 -8.39 43.23
C HIS A 531 -28.34 -9.90 43.44
N SER A 532 -29.12 -10.73 42.74
CA SER A 532 -28.99 -12.19 42.84
C SER A 532 -27.61 -12.70 42.44
N ILE A 533 -27.07 -12.21 41.31
CA ILE A 533 -25.77 -12.65 40.78
C ILE A 533 -24.61 -12.12 41.63
N THR A 534 -24.70 -10.87 42.11
CA THR A 534 -23.65 -10.24 42.93
C THR A 534 -23.60 -10.81 44.34
N ALA A 535 -24.72 -11.24 44.92
CA ALA A 535 -24.78 -11.85 46.25
C ALA A 535 -24.02 -13.19 46.32
N GLU A 536 -24.00 -13.94 45.21
CA GLU A 536 -23.27 -15.21 45.09
C GLU A 536 -21.81 -15.03 44.64
N SER A 537 -21.45 -13.83 44.16
CA SER A 537 -20.10 -13.52 43.69
C SER A 537 -19.10 -13.42 44.84
N ARG A 538 -17.95 -14.05 44.67
CA ARG A 538 -16.80 -13.92 45.60
C ARG A 538 -15.98 -12.65 45.34
N ASN A 539 -16.20 -11.96 44.22
CA ASN A 539 -15.48 -10.76 43.85
C ASN A 539 -16.24 -9.50 44.27
N THR A 540 -15.64 -8.70 45.15
CA THR A 540 -16.26 -7.47 45.69
C THR A 540 -16.45 -6.39 44.62
N SER A 541 -15.68 -6.42 43.53
CA SER A 541 -15.81 -5.49 42.40
C SER A 541 -17.18 -5.60 41.72
N ALA A 542 -17.87 -6.74 41.86
CA ALA A 542 -19.20 -6.95 41.32
C ALA A 542 -20.23 -5.93 41.83
N ASN A 543 -20.02 -5.37 43.03
CA ASN A 543 -20.87 -4.32 43.59
C ASN A 543 -20.81 -2.99 42.80
N LEU A 544 -19.79 -2.79 41.95
CA LEU A 544 -19.71 -1.61 41.08
C LEU A 544 -20.84 -1.55 40.04
N ALA A 545 -21.54 -2.67 39.80
CA ALA A 545 -22.72 -2.71 38.94
C ALA A 545 -23.88 -1.87 39.50
N PHE A 546 -23.97 -1.69 40.83
CA PHE A 546 -25.04 -0.91 41.47
C PHE A 546 -24.90 0.61 41.30
N LEU A 547 -23.75 1.09 40.81
CA LEU A 547 -23.57 2.53 40.54
C LEU A 547 -24.42 3.02 39.36
N GLY A 548 -24.90 2.11 38.50
CA GLY A 548 -25.80 2.45 37.39
C GLY A 548 -25.15 3.27 36.27
N ASP A 549 -23.83 3.41 36.28
CA ASP A 549 -23.01 4.16 35.32
C ASP A 549 -22.43 3.27 34.18
N LYS A 550 -22.67 1.95 34.25
CA LYS A 550 -22.15 0.95 33.32
C LYS A 550 -23.30 0.16 32.68
N SER A 551 -23.17 -0.12 31.38
CA SER A 551 -24.09 -1.03 30.68
C SER A 551 -23.79 -2.48 31.05
N LEU A 552 -24.79 -3.35 30.93
CA LEU A 552 -24.70 -4.76 31.31
C LEU A 552 -24.99 -5.67 30.12
N LEU A 553 -24.15 -6.68 29.95
CA LEU A 553 -24.36 -7.78 29.01
C LEU A 553 -24.60 -9.07 29.80
N PHE A 554 -25.82 -9.57 29.80
CA PHE A 554 -26.19 -10.83 30.47
C PHE A 554 -25.91 -12.07 29.60
N SER A 555 -25.66 -13.21 30.26
CA SER A 555 -25.56 -14.51 29.61
C SER A 555 -26.90 -15.00 29.08
N GLY A 556 -26.89 -16.07 28.26
CA GLY A 556 -28.11 -16.69 27.77
C GLY A 556 -28.99 -17.29 28.87
N SER A 557 -28.37 -17.76 29.96
CA SER A 557 -29.05 -18.26 31.17
C SER A 557 -29.56 -17.15 32.08
N GLY A 558 -28.95 -15.96 32.00
CA GLY A 558 -29.25 -14.83 32.88
C GLY A 558 -28.55 -14.89 34.24
N ASN A 559 -27.67 -15.87 34.47
CA ASN A 559 -26.96 -16.09 35.74
C ASN A 559 -25.59 -15.42 35.81
N SER A 560 -25.13 -14.83 34.70
CA SER A 560 -23.88 -14.07 34.67
C SER A 560 -24.00 -12.79 33.85
N PHE A 561 -23.14 -11.81 34.12
CA PHE A 561 -23.09 -10.57 33.37
C PHE A 561 -21.68 -9.98 33.26
N ILE A 562 -21.47 -9.17 32.22
CA ILE A 562 -20.32 -8.26 32.08
C ILE A 562 -20.83 -6.84 32.20
N MET A 563 -20.24 -6.06 33.09
CA MET A 563 -20.42 -4.61 33.14
C MET A 563 -19.35 -3.91 32.31
N TYR A 564 -19.76 -2.96 31.48
CA TYR A 564 -18.84 -2.29 30.56
C TYR A 564 -19.24 -0.83 30.30
N GLY A 565 -18.25 -0.05 29.87
CA GLY A 565 -18.42 1.31 29.35
C GLY A 565 -17.86 1.42 27.93
N VAL A 566 -18.30 2.44 27.19
CA VAL A 566 -17.81 2.69 25.82
C VAL A 566 -17.27 4.11 25.70
N GLU A 567 -15.97 4.21 25.39
CA GLU A 567 -15.27 5.47 25.17
C GLU A 567 -14.74 5.49 23.73
N GLY A 568 -15.45 6.21 22.84
CA GLY A 568 -15.09 6.31 21.43
C GLY A 568 -15.18 4.96 20.69
N ARG A 569 -14.04 4.30 20.48
CA ARG A 569 -13.97 2.94 19.90
C ARG A 569 -13.69 1.86 20.94
N SER A 570 -13.29 2.22 22.15
CA SER A 570 -12.92 1.25 23.17
C SER A 570 -14.16 0.83 23.94
N TRP A 571 -14.45 -0.46 23.93
CA TRP A 571 -15.49 -1.10 24.73
C TRP A 571 -14.78 -1.76 25.89
N ILE A 572 -14.91 -1.17 27.06
CA ILE A 572 -14.09 -1.46 28.23
C ILE A 572 -14.96 -2.22 29.22
N ALA A 573 -14.77 -3.54 29.30
CA ALA A 573 -15.31 -4.36 30.38
C ALA A 573 -14.57 -4.06 31.67
N MET A 574 -15.32 -3.89 32.76
CA MET A 574 -14.78 -3.69 34.10
C MET A 574 -14.69 -5.04 34.81
N GLY A 575 -13.48 -5.56 34.92
CA GLY A 575 -13.17 -6.86 35.53
C GLY A 575 -13.53 -8.06 34.67
N ASP A 576 -13.52 -9.23 35.31
CA ASP A 576 -13.99 -10.48 34.75
C ASP A 576 -15.53 -10.54 34.65
N PRO A 577 -16.09 -11.38 33.76
CA PRO A 577 -17.50 -11.78 33.83
C PRO A 577 -17.91 -12.23 35.25
N ILE A 578 -19.02 -11.70 35.74
CA ILE A 578 -19.53 -11.97 37.09
C ILE A 578 -20.59 -13.07 37.00
N GLY A 579 -20.38 -14.19 37.69
CA GLY A 579 -21.30 -15.34 37.74
C GLY A 579 -20.54 -16.67 37.83
N PRO A 580 -21.16 -17.81 37.47
CA PRO A 580 -20.49 -19.12 37.48
C PRO A 580 -19.30 -19.18 36.52
N ASN A 581 -18.20 -19.81 36.95
CA ASN A 581 -16.94 -19.92 36.16
C ASN A 581 -17.13 -20.62 34.80
N GLU A 582 -18.16 -21.46 34.67
CA GLU A 582 -18.48 -22.18 33.44
C GLU A 582 -18.95 -21.23 32.32
N GLU A 583 -19.58 -20.10 32.67
CA GLU A 583 -20.12 -19.14 31.71
C GLU A 583 -19.12 -18.02 31.35
N THR A 584 -18.01 -17.89 32.09
CA THR A 584 -17.02 -16.82 31.93
C THR A 584 -16.46 -16.78 30.51
N ALA A 585 -16.06 -17.93 29.95
CA ALA A 585 -15.46 -17.99 28.63
C ALA A 585 -16.48 -17.64 27.52
N GLU A 586 -17.70 -18.16 27.61
CA GLU A 586 -18.77 -17.86 26.66
C GLU A 586 -19.10 -16.36 26.66
N LEU A 587 -19.25 -15.78 27.85
CA LEU A 587 -19.66 -14.38 27.98
C LEU A 587 -18.56 -13.42 27.50
N ALA A 588 -17.29 -13.74 27.76
CA ALA A 588 -16.16 -12.99 27.23
C ALA A 588 -16.10 -13.04 25.68
N TRP A 589 -16.37 -14.21 25.08
CA TRP A 589 -16.50 -14.36 23.63
C TRP A 589 -17.68 -13.57 23.08
N ARG A 590 -18.84 -13.62 23.73
CA ARG A 590 -20.03 -12.89 23.32
C ARG A 590 -19.83 -11.37 23.40
N PHE A 591 -19.15 -10.90 24.44
CA PHE A 591 -18.75 -9.50 24.56
C PHE A 591 -17.82 -9.07 23.43
N ARG A 592 -16.78 -9.87 23.15
CA ARG A 592 -15.90 -9.63 22.00
C ARG A 592 -16.67 -9.58 20.69
N GLU A 593 -17.54 -10.53 20.43
CA GLU A 593 -18.36 -10.55 19.21
C GLU A 593 -19.24 -9.31 19.10
N MET A 594 -19.82 -8.86 20.21
CA MET A 594 -20.61 -7.63 20.27
C MET A 594 -19.75 -6.40 19.92
N CYS A 595 -18.56 -6.28 20.50
CA CYS A 595 -17.59 -5.23 20.15
C CYS A 595 -17.22 -5.31 18.66
N ASP A 596 -16.95 -6.51 18.15
CA ASP A 596 -16.55 -6.76 16.77
C ASP A 596 -17.64 -6.36 15.78
N ARG A 597 -18.92 -6.63 16.09
CA ARG A 597 -20.09 -6.20 15.29
C ARG A 597 -20.21 -4.68 15.23
N HIS A 598 -19.77 -3.97 16.27
CA HIS A 598 -19.86 -2.51 16.38
C HIS A 598 -18.59 -1.75 15.99
N ASP A 599 -17.58 -2.43 15.45
CA ASP A 599 -16.26 -1.83 15.16
C ASP A 599 -15.51 -1.24 16.37
N GLY A 600 -15.83 -1.79 17.56
CA GLY A 600 -15.19 -1.49 18.83
C GLY A 600 -13.93 -2.33 19.08
N TRP A 601 -13.01 -1.78 19.85
CA TRP A 601 -11.89 -2.48 20.45
C TRP A 601 -12.35 -3.07 21.78
N THR A 602 -12.33 -4.39 21.88
CA THR A 602 -12.59 -5.09 23.14
C THR A 602 -11.41 -4.86 24.08
N VAL A 603 -11.70 -4.31 25.25
CA VAL A 603 -10.74 -4.08 26.32
C VAL A 603 -11.32 -4.68 27.58
N PHE A 604 -10.55 -5.49 28.28
CA PHE A 604 -10.86 -5.93 29.63
C PHE A 604 -9.92 -5.22 30.59
N TYR A 605 -10.49 -4.48 31.54
CA TYR A 605 -9.75 -3.71 32.54
C TYR A 605 -9.80 -4.43 33.88
N GLU A 606 -8.66 -4.56 34.56
CA GLU A 606 -8.57 -5.13 35.92
C GLU A 606 -9.09 -6.58 36.03
N VAL A 607 -8.68 -7.45 35.09
CA VAL A 607 -9.00 -8.89 35.12
C VAL A 607 -8.09 -9.67 36.07
N GLY A 608 -8.65 -10.73 36.67
CA GLY A 608 -7.95 -11.69 37.51
C GLY A 608 -6.98 -12.58 36.73
N THR A 609 -6.01 -13.16 37.44
CA THR A 609 -5.01 -14.05 36.83
C THR A 609 -5.58 -15.42 36.49
N GLU A 610 -6.67 -15.85 37.15
CA GLU A 610 -7.34 -17.12 36.87
C GLU A 610 -7.89 -17.23 35.44
N ASN A 611 -8.34 -16.13 34.85
CA ASN A 611 -8.99 -16.11 33.53
C ASN A 611 -8.06 -15.66 32.40
N LEU A 612 -6.77 -15.49 32.66
CA LEU A 612 -5.80 -14.97 31.69
C LEU A 612 -5.78 -15.79 30.39
N GLN A 613 -5.97 -17.11 30.49
CA GLN A 613 -6.01 -18.00 29.34
C GLN A 613 -7.20 -17.71 28.41
N VAL A 614 -8.38 -17.41 28.97
CA VAL A 614 -9.57 -17.04 28.20
C VAL A 614 -9.28 -15.80 27.36
N TYR A 615 -8.65 -14.78 27.95
CA TYR A 615 -8.32 -13.53 27.24
C TYR A 615 -7.20 -13.68 26.21
N LEU A 616 -6.28 -14.64 26.39
CA LEU A 616 -5.24 -14.95 25.39
C LEU A 616 -5.80 -15.70 24.18
N ASP A 617 -6.88 -16.45 24.37
CA ASP A 617 -7.58 -17.18 23.31
C ASP A 617 -8.52 -16.28 22.49
N LEU A 618 -8.93 -15.13 23.05
CA LEU A 618 -9.58 -14.04 22.32
C LEU A 618 -8.56 -13.34 21.39
#